data_AF-A0AAE5ZGR3-F1
#
_entry.id   AF-A0AAE5ZGR3-F1
#
_cell.length_a   1.000
_cell.length_b   1.000
_cell.length_c   1.000
_cell.angle_alpha   90.00
_cell.angle_beta   90.00
_cell.angle_gamma   90.00
#
_symmetry.space_group_name_H-M   'P 1'
#
loop_
_entity.id
_entity.type
_entity.pdbx_description
1 polymer ?
#
loop_
_entity_poly.entity_id
_entity_poly.type
_entity_poly.pdbx_seq_one_letter_code
_entity_poly.pdbx_strand_id
1 'polypeptide(L)'
;MEITWSFVRMLSSLMIAVAAAGCAFRYGQAGSYLQPMAEYGVSYVSGGDSEAGMDAMLAIADRFNVRLTMVDAARGDPLPDAAILVSSQDGRSILHASATGPMFYLRLPTGVYWLAIGYQGWVRTRDIAVDGQALDMTFRLPVRTLEDDWLLCSSPRGNVAVTAVW
;
A
#
# COMPACT_ATOMS: atom_id res chain seq x y z
N MET A 1 0.24 -9.94 -74.73
CA MET A 1 -1.19 -10.24 -74.91
C MET A 1 -1.87 -9.89 -73.60
N GLU A 2 -2.42 -8.69 -73.53
CA GLU A 2 -3.11 -8.15 -72.35
C GLU A 2 -4.54 -8.69 -72.33
N ILE A 3 -4.99 -9.24 -71.21
CA ILE A 3 -6.42 -9.51 -70.99
C ILE A 3 -6.81 -8.80 -69.70
N THR A 4 -7.55 -7.74 -69.93
CA THR A 4 -8.13 -6.79 -69.01
C THR A 4 -9.26 -7.39 -68.20
N TRP A 5 -9.39 -6.81 -67.01
CA TRP A 5 -10.49 -6.94 -66.08
C TRP A 5 -11.77 -6.33 -66.68
N SER A 6 -12.95 -6.82 -66.28
CA SER A 6 -14.03 -6.00 -65.73
C SER A 6 -15.43 -6.60 -65.86
N PHE A 7 -16.17 -6.51 -64.75
CA PHE A 7 -17.60 -6.20 -64.66
C PHE A 7 -18.58 -7.31 -65.11
N VAL A 8 -19.62 -7.65 -64.34
CA VAL A 8 -20.83 -6.82 -64.18
C VAL A 8 -21.72 -7.39 -63.04
N ARG A 9 -22.10 -6.52 -62.09
CA ARG A 9 -23.46 -6.19 -61.54
C ARG A 9 -24.49 -7.36 -61.36
N MET A 10 -25.37 -7.45 -60.35
CA MET A 10 -26.09 -6.42 -59.59
C MET A 10 -27.08 -7.07 -58.57
N LEU A 11 -27.27 -6.41 -57.42
CA LEU A 11 -28.48 -6.20 -56.59
C LEU A 11 -29.40 -7.36 -56.10
N SER A 12 -29.42 -7.59 -54.77
CA SER A 12 -30.66 -7.47 -53.95
C SER A 12 -30.41 -7.60 -52.43
N SER A 13 -30.50 -6.46 -51.76
CA SER A 13 -31.17 -6.20 -50.47
C SER A 13 -31.13 -7.23 -49.33
N LEU A 14 -30.33 -6.95 -48.30
CA LEU A 14 -30.83 -7.00 -46.92
C LEU A 14 -30.07 -5.97 -46.05
N MET A 15 -30.79 -4.93 -45.63
CA MET A 15 -30.38 -4.00 -44.58
C MET A 15 -30.27 -4.75 -43.25
N ILE A 16 -29.07 -4.84 -42.69
CA ILE A 16 -28.89 -4.94 -41.24
C ILE A 16 -27.86 -3.88 -40.86
N ALA A 17 -28.37 -2.73 -40.41
CA ALA A 17 -27.57 -1.72 -39.74
C ALA A 17 -27.18 -2.27 -38.35
N VAL A 18 -26.00 -2.89 -38.25
CA VAL A 18 -25.37 -3.10 -36.94
C VAL A 18 -24.63 -1.83 -36.60
N ALA A 19 -25.31 -0.93 -35.89
CA ALA A 19 -24.65 0.13 -35.14
C ALA A 19 -23.85 -0.53 -34.01
N ALA A 20 -22.62 -0.96 -34.32
CA ALA A 20 -21.65 -1.26 -33.29
C ALA A 20 -21.20 0.08 -32.70
N ALA A 21 -21.99 0.59 -31.75
CA ALA A 21 -21.51 1.51 -30.73
C ALA A 21 -20.50 0.73 -29.87
N GLY A 22 -19.32 0.48 -30.44
CA GLY A 22 -18.17 -0.01 -29.70
C GLY A 22 -17.74 1.12 -28.79
N CYS A 23 -18.16 1.05 -27.53
CA CYS A 23 -17.69 1.90 -26.47
C CYS A 23 -16.16 1.98 -26.57
N ALA A 24 -15.64 3.15 -26.94
CA ALA A 24 -14.26 3.46 -26.66
C ALA A 24 -14.12 3.37 -25.15
N PHE A 25 -13.57 2.25 -24.66
CA PHE A 25 -13.08 2.17 -23.29
C PHE A 25 -11.98 3.21 -23.18
N ARG A 26 -12.38 4.40 -22.73
CA ARG A 26 -11.46 5.33 -22.09
C ARG A 26 -10.94 4.55 -20.89
N TYR A 27 -9.73 3.99 -21.00
CA TYR A 27 -8.98 3.64 -19.80
C TYR A 27 -8.87 4.94 -19.01
N GLY A 28 -9.71 5.05 -17.97
CA GLY A 28 -9.63 6.12 -17.00
C GLY A 28 -8.18 6.15 -16.52
N GLN A 29 -7.57 7.32 -16.69
CA GLN A 29 -6.27 7.64 -16.17
C GLN A 29 -6.17 7.09 -14.75
N ALA A 30 -5.13 6.31 -14.45
CA ALA A 30 -4.72 6.06 -13.08
C ALA A 30 -4.29 7.41 -12.51
N GLY A 31 -5.28 8.16 -12.00
CA GLY A 31 -5.04 9.37 -11.24
C GLY A 31 -4.29 8.94 -10.01
N SER A 32 -3.04 9.38 -9.92
CA SER A 32 -2.27 9.43 -8.69
C SER A 32 -3.18 10.04 -7.63
N TYR A 33 -3.70 9.19 -6.74
CA TYR A 33 -4.44 9.63 -5.58
C TYR A 33 -3.43 10.19 -4.59
N LEU A 34 -2.94 11.39 -4.86
CA LEU A 34 -2.56 12.29 -3.79
C LEU A 34 -3.84 12.52 -3.00
N GLN A 35 -4.14 11.67 -2.03
CA GLN A 35 -5.23 11.91 -1.10
C GLN A 35 -4.76 13.04 -0.17
N PRO A 36 -5.29 14.27 -0.30
CA PRO A 36 -5.05 15.29 0.69
C PRO A 36 -6.13 15.08 1.74
N MET A 37 -6.04 14.01 2.53
CA MET A 37 -6.86 13.87 3.74
C MET A 37 -6.17 14.69 4.84
N ALA A 38 -6.31 16.01 4.72
CA ALA A 38 -5.87 16.97 5.71
C ALA A 38 -6.87 17.01 6.88
N GLU A 39 -7.03 15.88 7.56
CA GLU A 39 -7.55 15.93 8.92
C GLU A 39 -6.48 16.67 9.76
N TYR A 40 -6.85 17.79 10.37
CA TYR A 40 -5.98 18.58 11.25
C TYR A 40 -4.73 19.20 10.60
N GLY A 41 -4.72 19.37 9.27
CA GLY A 41 -3.61 20.05 8.57
C GLY A 41 -2.35 19.20 8.38
N VAL A 42 -2.44 17.88 8.57
CA VAL A 42 -1.37 16.94 8.26
C VAL A 42 -1.42 16.60 6.76
N SER A 43 -0.32 16.86 6.04
CA SER A 43 -0.17 16.41 4.65
C SER A 43 0.69 15.16 4.63
N TYR A 44 0.27 14.13 3.90
CA TYR A 44 1.05 12.89 3.77
C TYR A 44 1.02 12.35 2.34
N VAL A 45 1.97 11.47 2.04
CA VAL A 45 2.04 10.69 0.80
C VAL A 45 2.58 9.30 1.12
N SER A 46 2.07 8.29 0.42
CA SER A 46 2.54 6.90 0.55
C SER A 46 2.78 6.32 -0.84
N GLY A 47 3.78 5.43 -0.93
CA GLY A 47 4.16 4.78 -2.18
C GLY A 47 5.39 3.90 -2.02
N GLY A 48 6.05 3.61 -3.14
CA GLY A 48 7.25 2.75 -3.15
C GLY A 48 6.95 1.26 -3.30
N ASP A 49 5.76 0.88 -3.79
CA ASP A 49 5.37 -0.51 -4.09
C ASP A 49 6.16 -1.13 -5.25
N SER A 50 6.82 -0.28 -6.04
CA SER A 50 7.67 -0.60 -7.18
C SER A 50 8.93 0.25 -7.16
N GLU A 51 9.95 -0.15 -7.91
CA GLU A 51 11.21 0.62 -8.04
C GLU A 51 10.95 2.07 -8.51
N ALA A 52 10.14 2.24 -9.56
CA ALA A 52 9.74 3.56 -10.04
C ALA A 52 8.94 4.35 -8.97
N GLY A 53 8.13 3.67 -8.17
CA GLY A 53 7.42 4.27 -7.04
C GLY A 53 8.37 4.72 -5.93
N MET A 54 9.45 3.96 -5.67
CA MET A 54 10.47 4.31 -4.68
C MET A 54 11.25 5.54 -5.13
N ASP A 55 11.65 5.57 -6.41
CA ASP A 55 12.32 6.74 -7.00
C ASP A 55 11.42 7.99 -6.96
N ALA A 56 10.13 7.83 -7.27
CA ALA A 56 9.16 8.93 -7.21
C ALA A 56 9.00 9.47 -5.78
N MET A 57 8.98 8.58 -4.77
CA MET A 57 8.96 8.97 -3.37
C MET A 57 10.24 9.73 -2.99
N LEU A 58 11.41 9.16 -3.29
CA LEU A 58 12.70 9.79 -3.00
C LEU A 58 12.82 11.19 -3.63
N ALA A 59 12.30 11.37 -4.85
CA ALA A 59 12.32 12.65 -5.56
C ALA A 59 11.49 13.76 -4.89
N ILE A 60 10.53 13.43 -4.02
CA ILE A 60 9.71 14.40 -3.28
C ILE A 60 10.02 14.44 -1.78
N ALA A 61 11.02 13.68 -1.33
CA ALA A 61 11.33 13.48 0.08
C ALA A 61 11.72 14.76 0.84
N ASP A 62 12.26 15.77 0.15
CA ASP A 62 12.63 17.07 0.72
C ASP A 62 11.42 17.92 1.13
N ARG A 63 10.23 17.60 0.62
CA ARG A 63 8.98 18.31 0.94
C ARG A 63 8.36 17.85 2.25
N PHE A 64 8.91 16.83 2.89
CA PHE A 64 8.35 16.19 4.08
C PHE A 64 9.41 16.12 5.17
N ASN A 65 8.99 16.34 6.42
CA ASN A 65 9.90 16.39 7.58
C ASN A 65 9.84 15.13 8.43
N VAL A 66 8.95 14.18 8.12
CA VAL A 66 8.94 12.84 8.69
C VAL A 66 8.83 11.84 7.56
N ARG A 67 9.78 10.90 7.49
CA ARG A 67 9.90 9.92 6.42
C ARG A 67 10.03 8.53 7.01
N LEU A 68 9.03 7.72 6.78
CA LEU A 68 8.92 6.37 7.32
C LEU A 68 9.19 5.36 6.20
N THR A 69 9.93 4.31 6.54
CA THR A 69 10.11 3.13 5.68
C THR A 69 9.74 1.89 6.49
N MET A 70 8.80 1.08 6.01
CA MET A 70 8.41 -0.18 6.64
C MET A 70 9.02 -1.37 5.90
N VAL A 71 9.65 -2.27 6.66
CA VAL A 71 10.26 -3.49 6.13
C VAL A 71 10.04 -4.68 7.05
N ASP A 72 10.10 -5.88 6.49
CA ASP A 72 10.10 -7.15 7.21
C ASP A 72 11.31 -7.17 8.16
N ALA A 73 11.07 -7.45 9.44
CA ALA A 73 12.12 -7.53 10.44
C ALA A 73 13.13 -8.67 10.18
N ALA A 74 12.70 -9.76 9.56
CA ALA A 74 13.52 -10.93 9.27
C ALA A 74 14.24 -10.81 7.92
N ARG A 75 13.50 -10.46 6.86
CA ARG A 75 14.04 -10.45 5.48
C ARG A 75 14.44 -9.08 4.95
N GLY A 76 13.93 -8.00 5.56
CA GLY A 76 14.12 -6.65 5.05
C GLY A 76 13.27 -6.32 3.82
N ASP A 77 12.36 -7.22 3.43
CA ASP A 77 11.46 -7.01 2.30
C ASP A 77 10.53 -5.82 2.56
N PRO A 78 10.20 -4.99 1.54
CA PRO A 78 9.33 -3.84 1.74
C PRO A 78 7.91 -4.27 2.13
N LEU A 79 7.32 -3.59 3.12
CA LEU A 79 5.98 -3.89 3.60
C LEU A 79 4.95 -2.82 3.17
N PRO A 80 4.07 -3.11 2.20
CA PRO A 80 2.89 -2.28 1.94
C PRO A 80 1.82 -2.50 3.02
N ASP A 81 0.73 -1.73 2.99
CA ASP A 81 -0.47 -1.91 3.83
C ASP A 81 -0.25 -1.81 5.36
N ALA A 82 0.82 -1.14 5.79
CA ALA A 82 0.98 -0.82 7.21
C ALA A 82 -0.02 0.26 7.64
N ALA A 83 -0.70 0.03 8.76
CA ALA A 83 -1.56 1.03 9.38
C ALA A 83 -0.71 2.08 10.08
N ILE A 84 -0.93 3.36 9.81
CA ILE A 84 -0.23 4.50 10.39
C ILE A 84 -1.21 5.29 11.24
N LEU A 85 -0.87 5.45 12.52
CA LEU A 85 -1.60 6.27 13.47
C LEU A 85 -0.65 7.31 14.06
N VAL A 86 -1.04 8.59 13.99
CA VAL A 86 -0.30 9.68 14.63
C VAL A 86 -1.24 10.38 15.60
N SER A 87 -0.75 10.62 16.81
CA SER A 87 -1.47 11.39 17.84
C SER A 87 -0.61 12.54 18.34
N SER A 88 -1.22 13.67 18.68
CA SER A 88 -0.50 14.75 19.39
C SER A 88 -0.16 14.29 20.81
N GLN A 89 0.74 15.03 21.46
CA GLN A 89 1.12 14.81 22.86
C GLN A 89 -0.08 14.75 23.82
N ASP A 90 -1.20 15.41 23.50
CA ASP A 90 -2.42 15.42 24.32
C ASP A 90 -3.31 14.18 24.10
N GLY A 91 -2.85 13.22 23.29
CA GLY A 91 -3.56 11.96 23.01
C GLY A 91 -4.62 12.05 21.90
N ARG A 92 -4.78 13.22 21.26
CA ARG A 92 -5.69 13.36 20.12
C ARG A 92 -5.09 12.74 18.86
N SER A 93 -5.80 11.78 18.26
CA SER A 93 -5.43 11.26 16.93
C SER A 93 -5.56 12.37 15.87
N ILE A 94 -4.49 12.57 15.10
CA ILE A 94 -4.41 13.59 14.04
C ILE A 94 -4.20 12.98 12.65
N LEU A 95 -3.86 11.69 12.57
CA LEU A 95 -3.80 10.95 11.32
C LEU A 95 -4.10 9.48 11.59
N HIS A 96 -4.96 8.90 10.78
CA HIS A 96 -5.14 7.46 10.67
C HIS A 96 -5.20 7.09 9.18
N ALA A 97 -4.21 6.35 8.70
CA ALA A 97 -4.08 6.01 7.29
C ALA A 97 -3.55 4.58 7.11
N SER A 98 -3.82 4.00 5.95
CA SER A 98 -3.14 2.79 5.49
C SER A 98 -2.11 3.18 4.45
N ALA A 99 -0.87 2.73 4.62
CA ALA A 99 0.19 2.97 3.66
C ALA A 99 -0.02 2.10 2.42
N THR A 100 0.02 2.68 1.22
CA THR A 100 -0.11 1.93 -0.03
C THR A 100 1.19 1.28 -0.47
N GLY A 101 2.31 1.65 0.17
CA GLY A 101 3.61 1.07 -0.07
C GLY A 101 4.52 1.18 1.17
N PRO A 102 5.76 0.67 1.06
CA PRO A 102 6.72 0.66 2.16
C PRO A 102 7.19 2.05 2.59
N MET A 103 7.01 3.09 1.78
CA MET A 103 7.40 4.45 2.11
C MET A 103 6.17 5.30 2.47
N PHE A 104 6.25 6.03 3.57
CA PHE A 104 5.18 6.90 4.05
C PHE A 104 5.77 8.21 4.59
N TYR A 105 5.47 9.32 3.94
CA TYR A 105 6.04 10.63 4.26
C TYR A 105 4.97 11.56 4.80
N LEU A 106 5.30 12.29 5.86
CA LEU A 106 4.42 13.23 6.53
C LEU A 106 5.07 14.60 6.62
N ARG A 107 4.21 15.62 6.51
CA ARG A 107 4.51 16.98 6.91
C ARG A 107 3.75 17.28 8.18
N LEU A 108 4.45 17.30 9.30
CA LEU A 108 3.90 17.61 10.61
C LEU A 108 4.35 19.02 11.06
N PRO A 109 3.48 19.81 11.70
CA PRO A 109 3.91 21.00 12.43
C PRO A 109 4.94 20.66 13.50
N THR A 110 5.78 21.63 13.88
CA THR A 110 6.69 21.49 15.01
C THR A 110 5.93 21.07 16.27
N GLY A 111 6.40 20.02 16.95
CA GLY A 111 5.70 19.45 18.09
C GLY A 111 6.14 18.04 18.44
N VAL A 112 5.55 17.49 19.49
CA VAL A 112 5.78 16.12 19.94
C VAL A 112 4.57 15.26 19.58
N TYR A 113 4.84 14.09 19.00
CA TYR A 113 3.82 13.17 18.52
C TYR A 113 4.11 11.75 18.96
N TRP A 114 3.04 10.99 19.13
CA TRP A 114 3.08 9.55 19.29
C TRP A 114 2.73 8.90 17.94
N LEU A 115 3.66 8.12 17.41
CA LEU A 115 3.52 7.38 16.16
C LEU A 115 3.32 5.90 16.46
N ALA A 116 2.29 5.29 15.87
CA ALA A 116 2.08 3.86 15.91
C ALA A 116 1.96 3.30 14.48
N ILE A 117 2.71 2.22 14.23
CA ILE A 117 2.69 1.49 12.97
C ILE A 117 2.20 0.07 13.24
N GLY A 118 1.08 -0.29 12.61
CA GLY A 118 0.46 -1.60 12.71
C GLY A 118 0.70 -2.45 11.46
N TYR A 119 1.03 -3.73 11.63
CA TYR A 119 1.13 -4.69 10.52
C TYR A 119 0.81 -6.11 10.98
N GLN A 120 -0.17 -6.77 10.35
CA GLN A 120 -0.59 -8.15 10.65
C GLN A 120 -0.81 -8.44 12.16
N GLY A 121 -1.40 -7.48 12.88
CA GLY A 121 -1.68 -7.59 14.31
C GLY A 121 -0.52 -7.21 15.24
N TRP A 122 0.67 -6.91 14.69
CA TRP A 122 1.77 -6.31 15.43
C TRP A 122 1.67 -4.80 15.41
N VAL A 123 2.00 -4.15 16.52
CA VAL A 123 2.06 -2.68 16.62
C VAL A 123 3.42 -2.26 17.14
N ARG A 124 4.07 -1.34 16.44
CA ARG A 124 5.30 -0.68 16.86
C ARG A 124 5.02 0.79 17.13
N THR A 125 5.38 1.26 18.32
CA THR A 125 5.12 2.64 18.75
C THR A 125 6.43 3.41 18.93
N ARG A 126 6.40 4.72 18.68
CA ARG A 126 7.55 5.62 18.83
C ARG A 126 7.10 7.04 19.13
N ASP A 127 7.73 7.66 20.12
CA ASP A 127 7.64 9.11 20.31
C ASP A 127 8.60 9.83 19.35
N ILE A 128 8.10 10.87 18.70
CA ILE A 128 8.88 11.69 17.77
C ILE A 128 8.73 13.17 18.11
N ALA A 129 9.83 13.91 18.00
CA ALA A 129 9.85 15.36 18.14
C ALA A 129 10.21 15.98 16.80
N VAL A 130 9.31 16.78 16.25
CA VAL A 130 9.50 17.49 14.99
C VAL A 130 9.97 18.91 15.32
N ASP A 131 11.22 19.23 14.99
CA ASP A 131 11.88 20.49 15.36
C ASP A 131 12.46 21.27 14.16
N GLY A 132 12.10 20.86 12.94
CA GLY A 132 12.56 21.47 11.69
C GLY A 132 13.63 20.64 10.97
N GLN A 133 14.23 19.64 11.62
CA GLN A 133 15.04 18.64 10.93
C GLN A 133 14.16 17.51 10.37
N ALA A 134 14.57 16.95 9.23
CA ALA A 134 13.89 15.80 8.66
C ALA A 134 14.20 14.55 9.50
N LEU A 135 13.15 13.80 9.85
CA LEU A 135 13.24 12.54 10.58
C LEU A 135 13.11 11.37 9.61
N ASP A 136 14.18 10.63 9.40
CA ASP A 136 14.18 9.36 8.67
C ASP A 136 14.11 8.19 9.64
N MET A 137 13.10 7.34 9.49
CA MET A 137 12.90 6.20 10.38
C MET A 137 12.54 4.95 9.59
N THR A 138 13.24 3.85 9.87
CA THR A 138 12.90 2.53 9.34
C THR A 138 12.26 1.68 10.43
N PHE A 139 11.04 1.22 10.18
CA PHE A 139 10.29 0.33 11.05
C PHE A 139 10.42 -1.10 10.55
N ARG A 140 11.00 -1.94 11.40
CA ARG A 140 11.11 -3.39 11.19
C ARG A 140 9.95 -4.08 11.89
N LEU A 141 9.07 -4.71 11.13
CA LEU A 141 7.83 -5.31 11.62
C LEU A 141 7.86 -6.83 11.39
N PRO A 142 7.38 -7.65 12.34
CA PRO A 142 7.29 -9.08 12.12
C PRO A 142 6.21 -9.39 11.08
N VAL A 143 6.49 -10.32 10.18
CA VAL A 143 5.51 -10.88 9.24
C VAL A 143 5.15 -12.27 9.72
N ARG A 144 3.85 -12.60 9.78
CA ARG A 144 3.43 -13.97 10.09
C ARG A 144 3.62 -14.81 8.84
N THR A 145 4.57 -15.74 8.86
CA THR A 145 4.62 -16.82 7.88
C THR A 145 3.74 -17.95 8.38
N LEU A 146 2.92 -18.52 7.49
CA LEU A 146 2.11 -19.71 7.80
C LEU A 146 2.98 -20.91 8.22
N GLU A 147 4.30 -20.83 8.01
CA GLU A 147 5.26 -21.82 8.48
C GLU A 147 5.36 -21.92 10.01
N ASP A 148 5.08 -20.83 10.74
CA ASP A 148 5.11 -20.86 12.21
C ASP A 148 3.83 -21.47 12.82
N ASP A 149 2.70 -21.46 12.09
CA ASP A 149 1.41 -21.95 12.58
C ASP A 149 1.28 -23.49 12.48
N TRP A 150 1.95 -24.15 11.54
CA TRP A 150 1.91 -25.63 11.45
C TRP A 150 2.78 -26.33 12.50
N LEU A 151 3.82 -25.66 13.01
CA LEU A 151 4.68 -26.17 14.08
C LEU A 151 3.96 -26.29 15.43
N LEU A 152 2.83 -25.61 15.61
CA LEU A 152 2.02 -25.68 16.84
C LEU A 152 1.08 -26.89 16.90
N CYS A 153 0.76 -27.51 15.76
CA CYS A 153 -0.13 -28.68 15.69
C CYS A 153 0.63 -30.02 15.62
N SER A 154 1.95 -30.01 15.48
CA SER A 154 2.78 -31.20 15.48
C SER A 154 3.67 -31.27 16.74
N SER A 155 3.07 -31.28 17.93
CA SER A 155 3.73 -31.86 19.09
C SER A 155 3.26 -33.31 19.24
N PRO A 156 4.08 -34.32 18.89
CA PRO A 156 3.78 -35.70 19.22
C PRO A 156 3.98 -35.87 20.73
N ARG A 157 2.87 -35.85 21.45
CA ARG A 157 2.63 -36.59 22.71
C ARG A 157 3.88 -36.80 23.57
N GLY A 158 4.22 -35.78 24.35
CA GLY A 158 4.77 -36.01 25.68
C GLY A 158 3.71 -36.77 26.49
N ASN A 159 4.03 -37.99 26.87
CA ASN A 159 3.34 -38.88 27.80
C ASN A 159 2.75 -38.15 29.02
N VAL A 160 1.50 -37.70 28.89
CA VAL A 160 0.64 -37.35 30.03
C VAL A 160 -0.07 -38.64 30.45
N ALA A 161 0.44 -39.26 31.51
CA ALA A 161 -0.27 -40.33 32.19
C ALA A 161 -1.54 -39.76 32.83
N VAL A 162 -2.68 -39.98 32.18
CA VAL A 162 -3.99 -39.76 32.81
C VAL A 162 -4.24 -40.97 33.71
N THR A 163 -3.98 -40.83 35.00
CA THR A 163 -4.42 -41.81 35.99
C THR A 163 -5.94 -41.70 36.09
N ALA A 164 -6.65 -42.68 35.55
CA ALA A 164 -8.06 -42.86 35.85
C ALA A 164 -8.19 -43.33 37.30
N VAL A 165 -8.80 -42.50 38.13
CA VAL A 165 -9.27 -42.89 39.47
C VAL A 165 -10.54 -43.71 39.29
N TRP A 166 -10.56 -44.93 39.82
CA TRP A 166 -11.76 -45.73 40.09
C TRP A 166 -12.00 -45.76 41.59
#